data_AF-A0A371QPU5-F1
#
_entry.id   AF-A0A371QPU5-F1
#
_cell.length_a   1.000
_cell.length_b   1.000
_cell.length_c   1.000
_cell.angle_alpha   90.00
_cell.angle_beta   90.00
_cell.angle_gamma   90.00
#
_symmetry.space_group_name_H-M   'P 1'
#
loop_
_entity.id
_entity.type
_entity.pdbx_description
1 polymer ?
#
loop_
_entity_poly.entity_id
_entity_poly.type
_entity_poly.pdbx_seq_one_letter_code
_entity_poly.pdbx_strand_id
1 'polypeptide(L)'
;MKEQSNKHNWDEPLRKLLVDEIELDMNKLVCVLKCYIGIYSKDGLLILHSKFNELNARNKILTYLLGRKVSTMMKFEYPEIVDILEIKKTTGILRGVLMPICVELKTENLISGSGTSGYYVSESQMLHVLKELEYTCHS
;
A
#
# COMPACT_ATOMS: atom_id res chain seq x y z
N MET A 1 19.93 23.94 50.52
CA MET A 1 20.55 24.24 49.22
C MET A 1 19.70 23.60 48.14
N LYS A 2 19.36 24.36 47.09
CA LYS A 2 18.43 23.96 46.03
C LYS A 2 19.18 23.15 44.97
N GLU A 3 18.72 21.94 44.68
CA GLU A 3 18.96 21.29 43.39
C GLU A 3 17.60 21.14 42.71
N GLN A 4 17.23 22.17 41.95
CA GLN A 4 16.14 22.10 41.01
C GLN A 4 16.63 21.25 39.83
N SER A 5 16.35 19.94 39.89
CA SER A 5 16.41 19.07 38.73
C SER A 5 15.35 19.54 37.74
N ASN A 6 15.77 20.41 36.82
CA ASN A 6 14.97 20.82 35.67
C ASN A 6 14.92 19.63 34.69
N LYS A 7 14.12 18.61 35.02
CA LYS A 7 13.74 17.53 34.10
C LYS A 7 12.93 18.18 32.99
N HIS A 8 13.59 18.45 31.88
CA HIS A 8 12.96 18.94 30.67
C HIS A 8 11.93 17.89 30.21
N ASN A 9 10.65 18.16 30.47
CA ASN A 9 9.50 17.32 30.16
C ASN A 9 9.16 17.43 28.66
N TRP A 10 10.10 17.04 27.79
CA TRP A 10 9.89 16.97 26.34
C TRP A 10 8.84 15.90 25.96
N ASP A 11 8.56 14.98 26.88
CA ASP A 11 7.63 13.88 26.66
C ASP A 11 6.19 14.37 26.48
N GLU A 12 5.76 15.43 27.18
CA GLU A 12 4.34 15.82 27.19
C GLU A 12 3.87 16.50 25.88
N PRO A 13 4.62 17.44 25.28
CA PRO A 13 4.26 17.98 23.97
C PRO A 13 4.40 16.95 22.83
N LEU A 14 5.42 16.09 22.88
CA LEU A 14 5.64 15.06 21.87
C LEU A 14 4.61 13.93 21.97
N ARG A 15 4.13 13.60 23.17
CA ARG A 15 3.00 12.66 23.37
C ARG A 15 1.72 13.12 22.68
N LYS A 16 1.50 14.43 22.52
CA LYS A 16 0.35 14.97 21.78
C LYS A 16 0.49 14.80 20.26
N LEU A 17 1.69 14.47 19.75
CA LEU A 17 1.92 14.09 18.36
C LEU A 17 1.70 12.59 18.12
N LEU A 18 1.50 11.79 19.17
CA LEU A 18 1.09 10.40 19.02
C LEU A 18 -0.34 10.40 18.48
N VAL A 19 -0.45 10.08 17.21
CA VAL A 19 -1.72 9.76 16.58
C VAL A 19 -1.86 8.25 16.76
N ASP A 20 -2.85 7.83 17.53
CA ASP A 20 -3.22 6.41 17.59
C ASP A 20 -3.47 5.95 16.14
N GLU A 21 -2.91 4.78 15.84
CA GLU A 21 -2.88 4.12 14.55
C GLU A 21 -4.16 4.45 13.76
N ILE A 22 -4.00 5.16 12.63
CA ILE A 22 -5.10 5.50 11.73
C ILE A 22 -5.97 4.25 11.58
N GLU A 23 -7.20 4.30 12.10
CA GLU A 23 -8.10 3.15 12.11
C GLU A 23 -8.51 2.88 10.66
N LEU A 24 -7.70 2.06 9.98
CA LEU A 24 -7.95 1.63 8.62
C LEU A 24 -9.18 0.75 8.67
N ASP A 25 -10.28 1.22 8.09
CA ASP A 25 -11.50 0.44 7.96
C ASP A 25 -11.24 -0.75 7.03
N MET A 26 -10.98 -1.91 7.64
CA MET A 26 -10.71 -3.15 6.92
C MET A 26 -11.88 -3.57 6.03
N ASN A 27 -13.12 -3.19 6.35
CA ASN A 27 -14.26 -3.46 5.49
C ASN A 27 -14.19 -2.63 4.22
N LYS A 28 -13.78 -1.35 4.30
CA LYS A 28 -13.53 -0.51 3.12
C LYS A 28 -12.40 -1.06 2.27
N LEU A 29 -11.31 -1.48 2.90
CA LEU A 29 -10.18 -2.11 2.20
C LEU A 29 -10.63 -3.33 1.38
N VAL A 30 -11.36 -4.26 2.01
CA VAL A 30 -11.92 -5.43 1.34
C VAL A 30 -12.90 -5.01 0.24
N CYS A 31 -13.76 -4.02 0.50
CA CYS A 31 -14.73 -3.55 -0.48
C CYS A 31 -14.08 -3.01 -1.75
N VAL A 32 -13.00 -2.24 -1.61
CA VAL A 32 -12.22 -1.71 -2.73
C VAL A 32 -11.50 -2.82 -3.50
N LEU A 33 -10.92 -3.79 -2.80
CA LEU A 33 -10.09 -4.82 -3.44
C LEU A 33 -10.88 -5.98 -4.06
N LYS A 34 -12.00 -6.41 -3.46
CA LYS A 34 -12.73 -7.65 -3.83
C LYS A 34 -13.19 -7.69 -5.29
N CYS A 35 -13.43 -6.53 -5.88
CA CYS A 35 -13.85 -6.41 -7.28
C CYS A 35 -12.70 -6.72 -8.25
N TYR A 36 -11.46 -6.50 -7.84
CA TYR A 36 -10.29 -6.52 -8.71
C TYR A 36 -9.35 -7.68 -8.43
N ILE A 37 -9.26 -8.11 -7.17
CA ILE A 37 -8.33 -9.17 -6.76
C ILE A 37 -8.99 -10.18 -5.82
N GLY A 38 -8.49 -11.42 -5.89
CA GLY A 38 -8.65 -12.47 -4.89
C GLY A 38 -7.29 -12.89 -4.34
N ILE A 39 -7.29 -13.65 -3.24
CA ILE A 39 -6.10 -14.22 -2.61
C ILE A 39 -6.30 -15.73 -2.51
N TYR A 40 -5.41 -16.52 -3.11
CA TYR A 40 -5.43 -17.98 -2.93
C TYR A 40 -5.14 -18.32 -1.48
N SER A 41 -6.04 -19.05 -0.85
CA SER A 41 -5.94 -19.40 0.58
C SER A 41 -4.78 -20.34 0.92
N LYS A 42 -4.15 -20.96 -0.09
CA LYS A 42 -3.05 -21.91 0.11
C LYS A 42 -1.71 -21.19 0.35
N ASP A 43 -1.44 -20.14 -0.41
CA ASP A 43 -0.11 -19.54 -0.52
C ASP A 43 -0.12 -18.00 -0.51
N GLY A 44 -1.30 -17.36 -0.47
CA GLY A 44 -1.44 -15.91 -0.52
C GLY A 44 -1.28 -15.32 -1.93
N LEU A 45 -1.22 -16.15 -2.97
CA LEU A 45 -1.04 -15.65 -4.33
C LEU A 45 -2.24 -14.83 -4.79
N LEU A 46 -1.97 -13.66 -5.37
CA LEU A 46 -3.02 -12.79 -5.89
C LEU A 46 -3.60 -13.35 -7.20
N ILE A 47 -4.93 -13.32 -7.28
CA ILE A 47 -5.71 -13.63 -8.47
C ILE A 47 -6.26 -12.31 -9.00
N LEU A 48 -5.98 -11.96 -10.25
CA LEU A 48 -6.55 -10.77 -10.88
C LEU A 48 -7.91 -11.12 -11.50
N HIS A 49 -8.96 -10.43 -11.08
CA HIS A 49 -10.30 -10.59 -11.64
C HIS A 49 -10.46 -9.82 -12.96
N SER A 50 -11.52 -10.09 -13.71
CA SER A 50 -11.76 -9.44 -15.01
C SER A 50 -11.81 -7.91 -14.91
N LYS A 51 -12.49 -7.36 -13.89
CA LYS A 51 -12.56 -5.91 -13.64
C LYS A 51 -11.20 -5.26 -13.40
N PHE A 52 -10.18 -6.01 -12.98
CA PHE A 52 -8.83 -5.47 -12.86
C PHE A 52 -8.33 -4.93 -14.20
N ASN A 53 -8.72 -5.55 -15.32
CA ASN A 53 -8.29 -5.11 -16.64
C ASN A 53 -8.87 -3.76 -17.06
N GLU A 54 -10.00 -3.36 -16.48
CA GLU A 54 -10.67 -2.07 -16.71
C GLU A 54 -9.96 -0.91 -16.01
N LEU A 55 -9.12 -1.20 -15.01
CA LEU A 55 -8.31 -0.19 -14.33
C LEU A 55 -7.24 0.40 -15.26
N ASN A 56 -6.99 1.70 -15.11
CA ASN A 56 -5.83 2.35 -15.71
C ASN A 56 -4.52 1.81 -15.09
N ALA A 57 -3.38 2.04 -15.75
CA ALA A 57 -2.09 1.50 -15.33
C ALA A 57 -1.72 1.89 -13.88
N ARG A 58 -2.02 3.13 -13.48
CA ARG A 58 -1.78 3.65 -12.13
C ARG A 58 -2.56 2.86 -11.07
N ASN A 59 -3.87 2.70 -11.26
CA ASN A 59 -4.74 2.00 -10.33
C ASN A 59 -4.47 0.49 -10.32
N LYS A 60 -4.04 -0.09 -11.44
CA LYS A 60 -3.55 -1.48 -11.48
C LYS A 60 -2.34 -1.69 -10.56
N ILE A 61 -1.34 -0.80 -10.63
CA ILE A 61 -0.14 -0.88 -9.77
C ILE A 61 -0.55 -0.77 -8.30
N LEU A 62 -1.35 0.25 -7.95
CA LEU A 62 -1.80 0.47 -6.58
C LEU A 62 -2.61 -0.71 -6.03
N THR A 63 -3.59 -1.19 -6.79
CA THR A 63 -4.41 -2.35 -6.41
C THR A 63 -3.56 -3.60 -6.22
N TYR A 64 -2.59 -3.84 -7.10
CA TYR A 64 -1.68 -4.97 -6.98
C TYR A 64 -0.81 -4.89 -5.72
N LEU A 65 -0.13 -3.77 -5.50
CA LEU A 65 0.76 -3.59 -4.34
C LEU A 65 -0.03 -3.60 -3.02
N LEU A 66 -1.22 -3.01 -2.98
CA LEU A 66 -2.10 -3.06 -1.81
C LEU A 66 -2.57 -4.49 -1.56
N GLY A 67 -2.86 -5.27 -2.60
CA GLY A 67 -3.12 -6.71 -2.50
C GLY A 67 -1.96 -7.49 -1.88
N ARG A 68 -0.71 -7.19 -2.28
CA ARG A 68 0.50 -7.82 -1.71
C ARG A 68 0.62 -7.51 -0.22
N LYS A 69 0.33 -6.25 0.16
CA LYS A 69 0.30 -5.82 1.55
C LYS A 69 -0.74 -6.60 2.35
N VAL A 70 -1.97 -6.72 1.85
CA VAL A 70 -3.04 -7.47 2.51
C VAL A 70 -2.69 -8.94 2.67
N SER A 71 -2.13 -9.58 1.64
CA SER A 71 -1.65 -10.97 1.74
C SER A 71 -0.63 -11.14 2.87
N THR A 72 0.30 -10.19 3.00
CA THR A 72 1.32 -10.21 4.06
C THR A 72 0.71 -9.97 5.44
N MET A 73 -0.26 -9.05 5.57
CA MET A 73 -1.01 -8.83 6.81
C MET A 73 -1.79 -10.08 7.26
N MET A 74 -2.26 -10.89 6.30
CA MET A 74 -2.87 -12.19 6.54
C MET A 74 -1.87 -13.30 6.89
N LYS A 75 -0.58 -12.96 7.03
CA LYS A 75 0.54 -13.86 7.39
C LYS A 75 0.85 -14.93 6.33
N PHE A 76 0.51 -14.70 5.07
CA PHE A 76 1.01 -15.53 3.99
C PHE A 76 2.48 -15.19 3.68
N GLU A 77 3.26 -16.19 3.25
CA GLU A 77 4.67 -16.01 2.87
C GLU A 77 4.88 -15.35 1.50
N TYR A 78 3.78 -14.90 0.86
CA TYR A 78 3.85 -14.20 -0.41
C TYR A 78 4.50 -12.82 -0.23
N PRO A 79 5.62 -12.51 -0.93
CA PRO A 79 6.41 -11.32 -0.60
C PRO A 79 5.64 -9.99 -0.71
N GLU A 80 5.75 -9.10 0.27
CA GLU A 80 5.14 -7.76 0.19
C GLU A 80 5.81 -6.91 -0.90
N ILE A 81 7.15 -6.95 -0.92
CA ILE A 81 8.00 -6.15 -1.79
C ILE A 81 8.15 -6.85 -3.14
N VAL A 82 7.91 -6.12 -4.23
CA VAL A 82 7.93 -6.66 -5.59
C VAL A 82 8.76 -5.81 -6.54
N ASP A 83 9.52 -6.46 -7.41
CA ASP A 83 10.27 -5.75 -8.45
C ASP A 83 9.40 -5.39 -9.67
N ILE A 84 9.97 -4.59 -10.57
CA ILE A 84 9.27 -4.12 -11.77
C ILE A 84 8.92 -5.25 -12.75
N LEU A 85 9.70 -6.34 -12.75
CA LEU A 85 9.51 -7.46 -13.66
C LEU A 85 8.31 -8.30 -13.22
N GLU A 86 8.16 -8.51 -11.93
CA GLU A 86 7.02 -9.19 -11.32
C GLU A 86 5.75 -8.34 -11.48
N ILE A 87 5.81 -7.02 -11.24
CA ILE A 87 4.68 -6.13 -11.51
C ILE A 87 4.26 -6.24 -12.98
N LYS A 88 5.22 -6.17 -13.92
CA LYS A 88 4.93 -6.33 -15.36
C LYS A 88 4.28 -7.67 -15.66
N LYS A 89 4.85 -8.77 -15.14
CA LYS A 89 4.40 -10.13 -15.39
C LYS A 89 2.97 -10.34 -14.92
N THR A 90 2.65 -9.85 -13.74
CA THR A 90 1.33 -10.06 -13.13
C THR A 90 0.29 -9.08 -13.67
N THR A 91 0.61 -7.79 -13.78
CA THR A 91 -0.36 -6.75 -14.20
C THR A 91 -0.48 -6.57 -15.71
N GLY A 92 0.46 -7.11 -16.50
CA GLY A 92 0.52 -6.95 -17.95
C GLY A 92 0.97 -5.56 -18.43
N ILE A 93 1.32 -4.63 -17.53
CA ILE A 93 1.72 -3.27 -17.90
C ILE A 93 3.14 -3.28 -18.48
N LEU A 94 3.34 -2.57 -19.60
CA LEU A 94 4.65 -2.46 -20.24
C LEU A 94 5.67 -1.74 -19.33
N ARG A 95 6.91 -2.23 -19.33
CA ARG A 95 8.00 -1.68 -18.50
C ARG A 95 8.23 -0.18 -18.71
N GLY A 96 8.13 0.29 -19.95
CA GLY A 96 8.30 1.71 -20.30
C GLY A 96 7.22 2.62 -19.69
N VAL A 97 6.06 2.05 -19.36
CA VAL A 97 4.94 2.75 -18.71
C VAL A 97 5.02 2.63 -17.19
N LEU A 98 5.44 1.46 -16.68
CA LEU A 98 5.54 1.22 -15.24
C LEU A 98 6.50 2.19 -14.53
N MET A 99 7.70 2.40 -15.08
CA MET A 99 8.73 3.18 -14.39
C MET A 99 8.33 4.63 -14.13
N PRO A 100 7.84 5.40 -15.12
CA PRO A 100 7.34 6.75 -14.89
C PRO A 100 6.23 6.79 -13.83
N ILE A 101 5.26 5.88 -13.91
CA ILE A 101 4.13 5.85 -12.95
C ILE A 101 4.62 5.52 -11.54
N CYS A 102 5.55 4.57 -11.38
CA CYS A 102 6.12 4.26 -10.06
C CYS A 102 6.88 5.46 -9.45
N VAL A 103 7.52 6.29 -10.28
CA VAL A 103 8.17 7.54 -9.81
C VAL A 103 7.12 8.56 -9.36
N GLU A 104 6.04 8.73 -10.12
CA GLU A 104 4.91 9.61 -9.77
C GLU A 104 4.25 9.16 -8.46
N LEU A 105 3.84 7.90 -8.37
CA LEU A 105 3.22 7.31 -7.17
C LEU A 105 4.09 7.45 -5.92
N LYS A 106 5.41 7.36 -6.08
CA LYS A 106 6.35 7.58 -4.97
C LYS A 106 6.42 9.05 -4.56
N THR A 107 6.47 9.97 -5.53
CA THR A 107 6.45 11.42 -5.29
C THR A 107 5.18 11.84 -4.54
N GLU A 108 4.06 11.17 -4.83
CA GLU A 108 2.77 11.40 -4.18
C GLU A 108 2.60 10.64 -2.86
N ASN A 109 3.64 9.94 -2.40
CA ASN A 109 3.62 9.14 -1.16
C ASN A 109 2.52 8.06 -1.14
N LEU A 110 2.24 7.44 -2.29
CA LEU A 110 1.31 6.32 -2.41
C LEU A 110 2.02 4.96 -2.39
N ILE A 111 3.30 4.92 -2.77
CA ILE A 111 4.13 3.72 -2.70
C ILE A 111 5.51 4.07 -2.15
N SER A 112 6.21 3.04 -1.69
CA SER A 112 7.59 3.11 -1.23
C SER A 112 8.49 2.20 -2.05
N GLY A 113 9.80 2.41 -1.92
CA GLY A 113 10.81 1.61 -2.59
C GLY A 113 11.37 2.20 -3.88
N SER A 114 11.90 1.33 -4.74
CA SER A 114 12.65 1.69 -5.95
C SER A 114 12.84 0.47 -6.86
N GLY A 115 13.34 0.70 -8.08
CA GLY A 115 13.61 -0.38 -9.02
C GLY A 115 14.62 -1.44 -8.52
N THR A 116 15.52 -1.10 -7.59
CA THR A 116 16.52 -2.03 -7.04
C THR A 116 16.06 -2.70 -5.75
N SER A 117 15.33 -1.98 -4.89
CA SER A 117 14.81 -2.48 -3.61
C SER A 117 13.43 -3.14 -3.73
N GLY A 118 12.81 -3.08 -4.92
CA GLY A 118 11.40 -3.38 -5.11
C GLY A 118 10.48 -2.27 -4.61
N TYR A 119 9.19 -2.38 -4.94
CA TYR A 119 8.11 -1.48 -4.60
C TYR A 119 7.12 -2.15 -3.65
N TYR A 120 6.52 -1.36 -2.77
CA TYR A 120 5.53 -1.81 -1.78
C TYR A 120 4.65 -0.63 -1.30
N VAL A 121 3.59 -0.92 -0.56
CA VAL A 121 2.76 0.07 0.14
C VAL A 121 3.00 -0.09 1.63
N SER A 122 3.55 0.92 2.31
CA SER A 122 3.71 0.87 3.77
C SER A 122 2.36 1.04 4.47
N GLU A 123 2.28 0.66 5.76
CA GLU A 123 1.07 0.82 6.57
C GLU A 123 0.57 2.27 6.61
N SER A 124 1.49 3.22 6.78
CA SER A 124 1.20 4.66 6.74
C SER A 124 0.66 5.16 5.40
N GLN A 125 0.89 4.43 4.30
CA GLN A 125 0.43 4.79 2.95
C GLN A 125 -0.93 4.16 2.62
N MET A 126 -1.35 3.11 3.33
CA MET A 126 -2.57 2.35 3.02
C MET A 126 -3.82 3.23 2.94
N LEU A 127 -3.98 4.19 3.87
CA LEU A 127 -5.14 5.10 3.86
C LEU A 127 -5.14 5.98 2.60
N HIS A 128 -3.98 6.46 2.15
CA HIS A 128 -3.89 7.32 0.97
C HIS A 128 -4.18 6.53 -0.31
N VAL A 129 -3.63 5.30 -0.40
CA VAL A 129 -3.92 4.40 -1.52
C VAL A 129 -5.40 4.04 -1.57
N LEU A 130 -6.03 3.78 -0.41
CA LEU A 130 -7.44 3.46 -0.35
C LEU A 130 -8.31 4.62 -0.89
N LYS A 131 -8.02 5.86 -0.46
CA LYS A 131 -8.71 7.07 -0.96
C LYS A 131 -8.55 7.25 -2.48
N GLU A 132 -7.37 6.96 -3.01
CA GLU A 132 -7.12 7.03 -4.46
C GLU A 132 -7.99 6.01 -5.23
N LEU A 133 -8.14 4.81 -4.68
CA LEU A 133 -8.91 3.73 -5.30
C LEU A 133 -10.44 3.86 -5.11
N GLU A 134 -10.91 4.50 -4.04
CA GLU A 134 -12.34 4.69 -3.74
C GLU A 134 -13.10 5.40 -4.88
N TYR A 135 -12.43 6.28 -5.64
CA TYR A 135 -13.03 6.95 -6.80
C TYR A 135 -13.38 6.02 -7.97
N THR A 136 -12.94 4.76 -7.94
CA THR A 136 -13.13 3.80 -9.06
C THR A 136 -14.30 2.84 -8.87
N CYS A 137 -14.82 2.67 -7.65
CA CYS A 137 -15.80 1.62 -7.33
C CYS A 137 -17.28 2.05 -7.46
N HIS A 138 -17.57 3.04 -8.31
CA HIS A 138 -18.95 3.43 -8.64
C HIS A 138 -19.35 2.76 -9.96
N SER A 139 -19.85 1.53 -9.89
CA SER A 139 -20.48 0.81 -11.00
C SER A 139 -21.53 -0.15 -10.50
#